data_AF-A0A4Q6G4Z4-F1
#
_entry.id   AF-A0A4Q6G4Z4-F1
#
_cell.length_a   1.000
_cell.length_b   1.000
_cell.length_c   1.000
_cell.angle_alpha   90.00
_cell.angle_beta   90.00
_cell.angle_gamma   90.00
#
_symmetry.space_group_name_H-M   'P 1'
#
loop_
_entity.id
_entity.type
_entity.pdbx_description
1 polymer ?
#
loop_
_entity_poly.entity_id
_entity_poly.type
_entity_poly.pdbx_seq_one_letter_code
_entity_poly.pdbx_strand_id
1 'polypeptide(L)'
;MQRLLFILTVATTMIACGQGGTRQSTDDTYKSGANASNSSDPAFHSLIGWKKNVPFYVSSDAPDAVVEAAQSAAATWSDAVGQVVLTFAGVSVSTRGNDLYASLDDEATYVYYEPRWTATTSKSVTTLATTVWENANNSEQIVRGDVILNAQTYDFVDAMGNLPRNIDEDRVVDAETVILHEFGHLLGLDHIDEDADSNSIMHAKTFIGPNLSFRTLSDGDTNHIRKLYP
;
A
#
# COMPACT_ATOMS: atom_id res chain seq x y z
N MET A 1 -19.55 25.03 -43.82
CA MET A 1 -18.28 24.92 -43.07
C MET A 1 -18.63 24.51 -41.65
N GLN A 2 -18.28 23.29 -41.23
CA GLN A 2 -18.59 22.79 -39.90
C GLN A 2 -17.34 22.10 -39.36
N ARG A 3 -16.74 22.66 -38.31
CA ARG A 3 -15.52 22.12 -37.71
C ARG A 3 -15.90 20.95 -36.80
N LEU A 4 -15.43 19.75 -37.11
CA LEU A 4 -15.46 18.65 -36.14
C LEU A 4 -14.45 18.96 -35.03
N LEU A 5 -14.91 18.94 -33.78
CA LEU A 5 -14.07 18.99 -32.61
C LEU A 5 -13.75 17.55 -32.20
N PHE A 6 -12.50 17.12 -32.34
CA PHE A 6 -12.06 15.85 -31.76
C PHE A 6 -11.82 16.05 -30.26
N ILE A 7 -12.62 15.40 -29.43
CA ILE A 7 -12.36 15.28 -27.99
C ILE A 7 -11.51 14.02 -27.80
N LEU A 8 -10.25 14.20 -27.44
CA LEU A 8 -9.34 13.12 -27.11
C LEU A 8 -9.51 12.77 -25.63
N THR A 9 -10.36 11.79 -25.32
CA THR A 9 -10.43 11.21 -23.96
C THR A 9 -9.20 10.35 -23.72
N VAL A 10 -8.26 10.87 -22.94
CA VAL A 10 -7.15 10.08 -22.38
C VAL A 10 -7.74 9.16 -21.30
N ALA A 11 -7.58 7.85 -21.48
CA ALA A 11 -7.99 6.87 -20.49
C ALA A 11 -6.82 6.59 -19.54
N THR A 12 -6.89 7.10 -18.31
CA THR A 12 -6.00 6.71 -17.22
C THR A 12 -6.39 5.32 -16.72
N THR A 13 -5.43 4.39 -16.72
CA THR A 13 -5.60 3.04 -16.18
C THR A 13 -5.44 3.07 -14.67
N MET A 14 -6.55 2.92 -13.95
CA MET A 14 -6.61 3.02 -12.49
C MET A 14 -6.94 1.64 -11.92
N ILE A 15 -6.07 1.07 -11.08
CA ILE A 15 -6.11 -0.36 -10.71
C ILE A 15 -6.26 -0.59 -9.20
N ALA A 16 -7.09 -1.57 -8.86
CA ALA A 16 -7.60 -1.85 -7.53
C ALA A 16 -7.83 -3.37 -7.33
N CYS A 17 -7.14 -3.96 -6.36
CA CYS A 17 -7.20 -5.40 -6.06
C CYS A 17 -8.30 -5.76 -5.01
N GLY A 18 -8.80 -7.02 -5.04
CA GLY A 18 -9.60 -7.61 -3.94
C GLY A 18 -10.79 -8.54 -4.25
N GLN A 19 -10.57 -9.88 -4.27
CA GLN A 19 -11.54 -10.99 -4.02
C GLN A 19 -10.89 -12.40 -4.23
N GLY A 20 -11.02 -13.42 -3.37
CA GLY A 20 -11.55 -13.53 -1.99
C GLY A 20 -12.57 -14.69 -1.74
N GLY A 21 -12.27 -15.69 -0.86
CA GLY A 21 -13.22 -16.77 -0.49
C GLY A 21 -12.76 -17.95 0.42
N THR A 22 -13.14 -17.95 1.71
CA THR A 22 -13.26 -19.12 2.62
C THR A 22 -12.03 -19.98 3.01
N ARG A 23 -10.90 -19.34 3.28
CA ARG A 23 -10.24 -19.30 4.62
C ARG A 23 -9.82 -17.83 4.77
N GLN A 24 -9.79 -17.22 5.97
CA GLN A 24 -9.57 -15.75 6.06
C GLN A 24 -8.10 -15.37 5.75
N SER A 25 -7.83 -15.37 4.45
CA SER A 25 -6.66 -14.93 3.70
C SER A 25 -7.25 -14.23 2.50
N THR A 26 -6.88 -12.97 2.30
CA THR A 26 -7.50 -12.11 1.28
C THR A 26 -6.71 -12.23 0.00
N ASP A 27 -6.95 -13.30 -0.76
CA ASP A 27 -6.38 -13.43 -2.09
C ASP A 27 -6.84 -12.26 -2.96
N ASP A 28 -5.92 -11.32 -3.19
CA ASP A 28 -6.09 -10.21 -4.11
C ASP A 28 -5.85 -10.72 -5.53
N THR A 29 -6.86 -10.61 -6.39
CA THR A 29 -6.83 -11.23 -7.72
C THR A 29 -5.88 -10.47 -8.65
N TYR A 30 -4.72 -11.07 -8.94
CA TYR A 30 -3.77 -10.59 -9.96
C TYR A 30 -4.49 -10.27 -11.28
N LYS A 31 -4.44 -8.99 -11.70
CA LYS A 31 -4.96 -8.52 -12.98
C LYS A 31 -3.81 -7.98 -13.81
N SER A 32 -3.39 -8.77 -14.81
CA SER A 32 -2.38 -8.38 -15.77
C SER A 32 -2.77 -7.08 -16.49
N GLY A 33 -2.03 -6.00 -16.22
CA GLY A 33 -2.30 -4.67 -16.79
C GLY A 33 -1.82 -3.48 -15.94
N ALA A 34 -1.37 -3.68 -14.70
CA ALA A 34 -0.78 -2.63 -13.86
C ALA A 34 0.73 -2.47 -14.03
N ASN A 35 1.38 -3.59 -14.30
CA ASN A 35 2.82 -3.73 -14.24
C ASN A 35 3.51 -2.89 -15.32
N ALA A 36 4.76 -2.55 -15.04
CA ALA A 36 5.70 -2.03 -16.03
C ALA A 36 5.54 -2.78 -17.35
N SER A 37 5.12 -2.08 -18.40
CA SER A 37 4.54 -2.68 -19.61
C SER A 37 5.51 -3.56 -20.43
N ASN A 38 6.76 -3.68 -19.98
CA ASN A 38 7.83 -4.49 -20.54
C ASN A 38 8.71 -5.20 -19.50
N SER A 39 8.35 -5.26 -18.20
CA SER A 39 9.19 -5.99 -17.23
C SER A 39 9.02 -7.51 -17.40
N SER A 40 10.15 -8.20 -17.61
CA SER A 40 10.25 -9.65 -17.45
C SER A 40 10.43 -10.07 -15.97
N ASP A 41 10.37 -9.10 -15.05
CA ASP A 41 10.53 -9.26 -13.62
C ASP A 41 9.18 -8.89 -12.97
N PRO A 42 8.42 -9.85 -12.41
CA PRO A 42 7.08 -9.61 -11.87
C PRO A 42 7.11 -8.84 -10.55
N ALA A 43 8.28 -8.65 -9.92
CA ALA A 43 8.43 -8.01 -8.62
C ALA A 43 8.17 -6.48 -8.61
N PHE A 44 7.77 -5.87 -9.72
CA PHE A 44 7.70 -4.42 -9.89
C PHE A 44 6.47 -3.95 -10.68
N HIS A 45 5.74 -2.98 -10.12
CA HIS A 45 4.78 -2.17 -10.89
C HIS A 45 5.42 -0.88 -11.42
N SER A 46 6.53 -0.45 -10.81
CA SER A 46 7.36 0.68 -11.23
C SER A 46 8.83 0.26 -11.36
N LEU A 47 9.47 0.53 -12.50
CA LEU A 47 10.91 0.29 -12.70
C LEU A 47 11.81 1.49 -12.35
N ILE A 48 11.21 2.57 -11.84
CA ILE A 48 11.93 3.84 -11.58
C ILE A 48 11.76 4.31 -10.13
N GLY A 49 10.67 3.92 -9.47
CA GLY A 49 10.32 4.33 -8.12
C GLY A 49 10.13 5.84 -8.00
N TRP A 50 10.32 6.34 -6.79
CA TRP A 50 10.41 7.77 -6.51
C TRP A 50 11.82 8.31 -6.82
N LYS A 51 11.92 9.54 -7.34
CA LYS A 51 13.21 10.22 -7.58
C LYS A 51 13.73 11.07 -6.43
N LYS A 52 13.01 11.11 -5.32
CA LYS A 52 13.37 11.82 -4.10
C LYS A 52 12.84 11.04 -2.90
N ASN A 53 13.37 11.34 -1.73
CA ASN A 53 12.72 11.02 -0.47
C ASN A 53 11.26 11.51 -0.45
N VAL A 54 10.34 10.66 0.00
CA VAL A 54 8.91 10.96 0.09
C VAL A 54 8.54 11.34 1.52
N PRO A 55 8.17 12.59 1.80
CA PRO A 55 7.53 12.94 3.06
C PRO A 55 6.12 12.35 3.09
N PHE A 56 5.81 11.55 4.10
CA PHE A 56 4.47 10.99 4.30
C PHE A 56 3.85 11.45 5.63
N TYR A 57 2.53 11.58 5.63
CA TYR A 57 1.74 11.88 6.81
C TYR A 57 0.89 10.68 7.22
N VAL A 58 0.48 10.64 8.48
CA VAL A 58 -0.57 9.74 8.94
C VAL A 58 -1.82 10.55 9.25
N SER A 59 -2.97 10.07 8.80
CA SER A 59 -4.27 10.70 9.04
C SER A 59 -4.58 10.81 10.55
N SER A 60 -5.13 11.94 10.97
CA SER A 60 -5.32 12.29 12.39
C SER A 60 -6.36 11.45 13.16
N ASP A 61 -7.12 10.62 12.46
CA ASP A 61 -8.08 9.65 12.99
C ASP A 61 -7.49 8.22 13.11
N ALA A 62 -6.24 8.01 12.66
CA ALA A 62 -5.52 6.77 12.90
C ALA A 62 -5.12 6.61 14.39
N PRO A 63 -5.13 5.38 14.94
CA PRO A 63 -4.62 5.12 16.28
C PRO A 63 -3.09 5.21 16.34
N ASP A 64 -2.52 5.47 17.53
CA ASP A 64 -1.07 5.57 17.75
C ASP A 64 -0.30 4.36 17.18
N ALA A 65 -0.85 3.14 17.29
CA ALA A 65 -0.25 1.92 16.74
C ALA A 65 -0.03 1.97 15.22
N VAL A 66 -0.88 2.65 14.45
CA VAL A 66 -0.70 2.88 13.00
C VAL A 66 0.39 3.92 12.74
N VAL A 67 0.49 4.95 13.60
CA VAL A 67 1.52 5.99 13.53
C VAL A 67 2.91 5.41 13.84
N GLU A 68 3.01 4.56 14.86
CA GLU A 68 4.23 3.83 15.23
C GLU A 68 4.62 2.82 14.13
N ALA A 69 3.68 2.00 13.68
CA ALA A 69 3.88 1.04 12.59
C ALA A 69 4.39 1.68 11.30
N ALA A 70 3.84 2.83 10.89
CA ALA A 70 4.29 3.54 9.70
C ALA A 70 5.72 4.10 9.85
N GLN A 71 6.11 4.54 11.04
CA GLN A 71 7.49 4.96 11.30
C GLN A 71 8.46 3.78 11.25
N SER A 72 8.11 2.64 11.85
CA SER A 72 8.91 1.40 11.78
C SER A 72 9.05 0.90 10.35
N ALA A 73 7.95 0.82 9.59
CA ALA A 73 7.97 0.39 8.19
C ALA A 73 8.83 1.30 7.30
N ALA A 74 8.76 2.62 7.48
CA ALA A 74 9.60 3.58 6.76
C ALA A 74 11.10 3.41 7.10
N ALA A 75 11.43 3.12 8.37
CA ALA A 75 12.79 2.83 8.79
C ALA A 75 13.30 1.52 8.17
N THR A 76 12.53 0.43 8.26
CA THR A 76 12.89 -0.89 7.70
C THR A 76 13.20 -0.82 6.21
N TRP A 77 12.37 -0.14 5.41
CA TRP A 77 12.66 0.05 3.98
C TRP A 77 13.86 0.96 3.72
N SER A 78 14.06 2.01 4.52
CA SER A 78 15.21 2.90 4.40
C SER A 78 16.54 2.21 4.73
N ASP A 79 16.55 1.36 5.77
CA ASP A 79 17.70 0.52 6.14
C ASP A 79 17.99 -0.55 5.10
N ALA A 80 16.95 -1.15 4.50
CA ALA A 80 17.09 -2.10 3.40
C ALA A 80 17.76 -1.46 2.19
N VAL A 81 17.33 -0.27 1.77
CA VAL A 81 17.95 0.48 0.67
C VAL A 81 19.35 1.01 1.06
N GLY A 82 19.55 1.42 2.31
CA GLY A 82 20.76 2.10 2.78
C GLY A 82 20.71 3.63 2.66
N GLN A 83 19.53 4.20 2.37
CA GLN A 83 19.26 5.64 2.37
C GLN A 83 17.79 5.91 2.72
N VAL A 84 17.50 7.11 3.23
CA VAL A 84 16.13 7.47 3.65
C VAL A 84 15.21 7.64 2.44
N VAL A 85 14.33 6.67 2.18
CA VAL A 85 13.37 6.70 1.05
C VAL A 85 12.02 7.29 1.43
N LEU A 86 11.57 7.04 2.66
CA LEU A 86 10.34 7.58 3.25
C LEU A 86 10.69 8.39 4.50
N THR A 87 10.02 9.53 4.72
CA THR A 87 10.21 10.36 5.92
C THR A 87 8.87 10.68 6.56
N PHE A 88 8.69 10.35 7.84
CA PHE A 88 7.50 10.73 8.59
C PHE A 88 7.46 12.25 8.80
N ALA A 89 6.49 12.91 8.17
CA ALA A 89 6.28 14.36 8.23
C ALA A 89 5.30 14.78 9.34
N GLY A 90 4.56 13.83 9.92
CA GLY A 90 3.72 14.02 11.10
C GLY A 90 2.32 13.44 10.98
N VAL A 91 1.50 13.72 11.99
CA VAL A 91 0.06 13.41 12.00
C VAL A 91 -0.71 14.68 11.59
N SER A 92 -1.62 14.57 10.62
CA SER A 92 -2.38 15.71 10.09
C SER A 92 -3.81 15.36 9.69
N VAL A 93 -4.68 16.36 9.72
CA VAL A 93 -6.04 16.28 9.17
C VAL A 93 -5.94 16.31 7.64
N SER A 94 -6.52 15.32 6.97
CA SER A 94 -6.66 15.26 5.52
C SER A 94 -8.07 14.83 5.12
N THR A 95 -8.44 15.07 3.85
CA THR A 95 -9.71 14.65 3.26
C THR A 95 -9.46 13.75 2.05
N ARG A 96 -9.44 12.43 2.26
CA ARG A 96 -9.24 11.37 1.24
C ARG A 96 -10.19 11.41 0.02
N GLY A 97 -11.21 12.25 0.04
CA GLY A 97 -12.27 12.26 -0.98
C GLY A 97 -13.27 11.10 -0.86
N ASN A 98 -14.06 10.87 -1.91
CA ASN A 98 -15.20 9.95 -1.90
C ASN A 98 -15.11 8.77 -2.89
N ASP A 99 -14.02 8.67 -3.65
CA ASP A 99 -13.68 7.48 -4.46
C ASP A 99 -12.22 7.07 -4.21
N LEU A 100 -11.81 5.94 -4.78
CA LEU A 100 -10.52 5.30 -4.49
C LEU A 100 -9.30 6.18 -4.81
N TYR A 101 -9.37 7.03 -5.84
CA TYR A 101 -8.22 7.80 -6.34
C TYR A 101 -8.27 9.28 -5.98
N ALA A 102 -9.39 9.75 -5.43
CA ALA A 102 -9.56 11.14 -4.98
C ALA A 102 -8.55 11.62 -3.91
N SER A 103 -7.74 10.73 -3.33
CA SER A 103 -6.63 11.15 -2.45
C SER A 103 -5.42 11.66 -3.25
N LEU A 104 -5.21 11.16 -4.48
CA LEU A 104 -4.12 11.57 -5.38
C LEU A 104 -4.35 12.95 -6.03
N ASP A 105 -5.43 13.67 -5.68
CA ASP A 105 -5.71 15.03 -6.15
C ASP A 105 -4.89 16.10 -5.42
N ASP A 106 -4.16 15.74 -4.35
CA ASP A 106 -3.19 16.62 -3.67
C ASP A 106 -1.72 16.26 -3.97
N GLU A 107 -0.76 16.83 -3.24
CA GLU A 107 0.69 16.70 -3.45
C GLU A 107 1.40 16.01 -2.26
N ALA A 108 0.66 15.38 -1.36
CA ALA A 108 1.14 14.81 -0.11
C ALA A 108 0.78 13.32 0.00
N THR A 109 1.77 12.49 0.28
CA THR A 109 1.54 11.07 0.55
C THR A 109 0.98 10.87 1.96
N TYR A 110 -0.10 10.10 2.06
CA TYR A 110 -0.79 9.81 3.32
C TYR A 110 -0.96 8.32 3.59
N VAL A 111 -0.99 7.97 4.87
CA VAL A 111 -1.59 6.74 5.39
C VAL A 111 -2.98 7.10 5.97
N TYR A 112 -4.02 6.72 5.25
CA TYR A 112 -5.42 6.97 5.60
C TYR A 112 -6.02 5.81 6.42
N TYR A 113 -6.69 6.14 7.52
CA TYR A 113 -7.45 5.20 8.33
C TYR A 113 -8.94 5.32 7.96
N GLU A 114 -9.46 4.53 7.02
CA GLU A 114 -10.74 4.81 6.36
C GLU A 114 -11.93 4.02 6.96
N PRO A 115 -12.80 4.65 7.78
CA PRO A 115 -13.94 3.98 8.41
C PRO A 115 -15.13 3.74 7.46
N ARG A 116 -15.11 4.30 6.24
CA ARG A 116 -16.18 4.16 5.22
C ARG A 116 -15.73 3.32 4.02
N TRP A 117 -14.68 2.52 4.17
CA TRP A 117 -13.97 1.76 3.12
C TRP A 117 -14.81 1.36 1.90
N THR A 118 -15.87 0.58 2.08
CA THR A 118 -16.72 0.09 0.97
C THR A 118 -17.38 1.21 0.16
N ALA A 119 -17.80 2.28 0.83
CA ALA A 119 -18.47 3.42 0.21
C ALA A 119 -17.49 4.38 -0.48
N THR A 120 -16.20 4.34 -0.13
CA THR A 120 -15.19 5.30 -0.59
C THR A 120 -14.09 4.70 -1.44
N THR A 121 -13.90 3.38 -1.43
CA THR A 121 -12.94 2.66 -2.28
C THR A 121 -13.60 1.72 -3.29
N SER A 122 -14.87 1.33 -3.05
CA SER A 122 -15.56 0.24 -3.76
C SER A 122 -14.87 -1.13 -3.73
N LYS A 123 -13.85 -1.32 -2.87
CA LYS A 123 -13.16 -2.61 -2.67
C LYS A 123 -13.96 -3.56 -1.77
N SER A 124 -13.57 -4.83 -1.76
CA SER A 124 -14.14 -5.85 -0.86
C SER A 124 -13.96 -5.44 0.59
N VAL A 125 -14.95 -5.71 1.45
CA VAL A 125 -14.83 -5.59 2.92
C VAL A 125 -13.67 -6.41 3.48
N THR A 126 -13.27 -7.47 2.79
CA THR A 126 -12.22 -8.37 3.26
C THR A 126 -10.81 -7.80 3.05
N THR A 127 -10.59 -6.96 2.04
CA THR A 127 -9.25 -6.43 1.73
C THR A 127 -8.74 -5.56 2.89
N LEU A 128 -7.55 -5.86 3.42
CA LEU A 128 -7.01 -5.17 4.61
C LEU A 128 -6.66 -3.71 4.31
N ALA A 129 -5.94 -3.48 3.22
CA ALA A 129 -5.46 -2.16 2.84
C ALA A 129 -5.33 -2.06 1.31
N THR A 130 -4.93 -0.88 0.83
CA THR A 130 -4.53 -0.70 -0.56
C THR A 130 -3.61 0.49 -0.67
N THR A 131 -2.58 0.32 -1.49
CA THR A 131 -1.84 1.44 -2.06
C THR A 131 -2.52 1.90 -3.35
N VAL A 132 -2.52 3.20 -3.59
CA VAL A 132 -2.86 3.84 -4.87
C VAL A 132 -1.70 4.76 -5.28
N TRP A 133 -1.44 4.90 -6.57
CA TRP A 133 -0.32 5.70 -7.07
C TRP A 133 -0.58 6.30 -8.46
N GLU A 134 0.19 7.34 -8.79
CA GLU A 134 0.26 7.94 -10.12
C GLU A 134 1.71 7.92 -10.61
N ASN A 135 1.91 7.50 -11.87
CA ASN A 135 3.19 7.57 -12.56
C ASN A 135 3.28 8.83 -13.45
N ALA A 136 4.47 9.40 -13.58
CA ALA A 136 4.71 10.55 -14.46
C ALA A 136 4.39 10.21 -15.93
N ASN A 137 3.85 11.18 -16.67
CA ASN A 137 3.48 11.03 -18.08
C ASN A 137 4.62 10.41 -18.95
N ASN A 138 4.35 9.26 -19.56
CA ASN A 138 5.29 8.47 -20.37
C ASN A 138 6.54 8.00 -19.60
N SER A 139 6.41 7.73 -18.32
CA SER A 139 7.45 7.22 -17.43
C SER A 139 6.87 6.19 -16.47
N GLU A 140 7.73 5.34 -15.91
CA GLU A 140 7.38 4.43 -14.82
C GLU A 140 7.78 5.03 -13.46
N GLN A 141 8.16 6.32 -13.42
CA GLN A 141 8.45 7.06 -12.19
C GLN A 141 7.17 7.33 -11.40
N ILE A 142 7.13 6.98 -10.12
CA ILE A 142 6.05 7.37 -9.20
C ILE A 142 6.17 8.87 -8.88
N VAL A 143 5.04 9.58 -8.95
CA VAL A 143 4.95 11.02 -8.62
C VAL A 143 3.94 11.34 -7.53
N ARG A 144 2.93 10.49 -7.32
CA ARG A 144 1.98 10.55 -6.20
C ARG A 144 1.67 9.14 -5.73
N GLY A 145 1.32 8.99 -4.46
CA GLY A 145 0.86 7.71 -3.92
C GLY A 145 0.43 7.82 -2.47
N ASP A 146 -0.53 6.98 -2.09
CA ASP A 146 -1.16 6.92 -0.76
C ASP A 146 -1.40 5.47 -0.36
N VAL A 147 -1.49 5.23 0.95
CA VAL A 147 -1.95 3.97 1.55
C VAL A 147 -3.29 4.21 2.23
N ILE A 148 -4.25 3.32 2.04
CA ILE A 148 -5.58 3.38 2.66
C ILE A 148 -5.83 2.07 3.41
N LEU A 149 -6.06 2.16 4.73
CA LEU A 149 -6.35 1.04 5.62
C LEU A 149 -7.86 0.88 5.80
N ASN A 150 -8.38 -0.35 5.77
CA ASN A 150 -9.79 -0.68 5.94
C ASN A 150 -10.21 -0.66 7.42
N ALA A 151 -10.24 0.54 8.01
CA ALA A 151 -10.71 0.78 9.37
C ALA A 151 -12.24 0.59 9.53
N GLN A 152 -12.99 0.40 8.43
CA GLN A 152 -14.38 -0.06 8.49
C GLN A 152 -14.48 -1.49 9.06
N THR A 153 -13.51 -2.34 8.73
CA THR A 153 -13.58 -3.79 8.99
C THR A 153 -12.58 -4.24 10.03
N TYR A 154 -11.36 -3.69 10.04
CA TYR A 154 -10.24 -4.21 10.85
C TYR A 154 -9.76 -3.23 11.92
N ASP A 155 -9.31 -3.79 13.04
CA ASP A 155 -8.70 -3.05 14.14
C ASP A 155 -7.17 -3.19 14.02
N PHE A 156 -6.52 -2.14 13.51
CA PHE A 156 -5.07 -2.11 13.29
C PHE A 156 -4.34 -1.77 14.58
N VAL A 157 -3.56 -2.73 15.09
CA VAL A 157 -2.91 -2.66 16.41
C VAL A 157 -1.50 -3.26 16.35
N ASP A 158 -0.73 -3.10 17.42
CA ASP A 158 0.42 -3.97 17.69
C ASP A 158 -0.11 -5.36 18.11
N ALA A 159 -0.17 -6.30 17.16
CA ALA A 159 -0.71 -7.64 17.41
C ALA A 159 0.31 -8.59 18.08
N MET A 160 1.56 -8.16 18.27
CA MET A 160 2.57 -8.84 19.09
C MET A 160 2.55 -8.36 20.56
N GLY A 161 1.96 -7.20 20.81
CA GLY A 161 1.86 -6.56 22.12
C GLY A 161 0.69 -7.04 22.98
N ASN A 162 0.41 -6.28 24.04
CA ASN A 162 -0.79 -6.49 24.85
C ASN A 162 -2.00 -5.89 24.14
N LEU A 163 -2.87 -6.75 23.58
CA LEU A 163 -4.08 -6.30 22.92
C LEU A 163 -5.03 -5.51 23.85
N PRO A 164 -5.79 -4.54 23.31
CA PRO A 164 -6.84 -3.85 24.05
C PRO A 164 -7.88 -4.82 24.63
N ARG A 165 -8.37 -4.54 25.84
CA ARG A 165 -9.40 -5.38 26.47
C ARG A 165 -10.72 -5.30 25.69
N ASN A 166 -11.31 -6.46 25.43
CA ASN A 166 -12.55 -6.64 24.66
C ASN A 166 -12.44 -6.24 23.18
N ILE A 167 -11.25 -6.31 22.59
CA ILE A 167 -11.11 -6.29 21.13
C ILE A 167 -11.69 -7.57 20.51
N ASP A 168 -12.16 -7.48 19.27
CA ASP A 168 -12.63 -8.63 18.50
C ASP A 168 -11.43 -9.28 17.80
N GLU A 169 -10.96 -10.41 18.32
CA GLU A 169 -9.74 -11.08 17.83
C GLU A 169 -9.83 -11.49 16.35
N ASP A 170 -11.04 -11.75 15.83
CA ASP A 170 -11.30 -12.05 14.41
C ASP A 170 -11.13 -10.81 13.49
N ARG A 171 -10.91 -9.63 14.07
CA ARG A 171 -10.72 -8.35 13.37
C ARG A 171 -9.36 -7.70 13.65
N VAL A 172 -8.56 -8.28 14.54
CA VAL A 172 -7.21 -7.80 14.90
C VAL A 172 -6.25 -7.99 13.74
N VAL A 173 -5.61 -6.91 13.32
CA VAL A 173 -4.59 -6.92 12.26
C VAL A 173 -3.32 -6.23 12.77
N ASP A 174 -2.17 -6.85 12.50
CA ASP A 174 -0.88 -6.27 12.83
C ASP A 174 -0.59 -5.06 11.93
N ALA A 175 -0.61 -3.86 12.52
CA ALA A 175 -0.46 -2.61 11.77
C ALA A 175 0.88 -2.52 11.04
N GLU A 176 1.97 -2.96 11.69
CA GLU A 176 3.31 -2.91 11.11
C GLU A 176 3.48 -3.90 9.96
N THR A 177 2.94 -5.11 10.08
CA THR A 177 2.93 -6.10 8.97
C THR A 177 2.26 -5.54 7.72
N VAL A 178 1.05 -4.99 7.84
CA VAL A 178 0.32 -4.45 6.68
C VAL A 178 0.98 -3.19 6.13
N ILE A 179 1.42 -2.26 6.98
CA ILE A 179 2.02 -1.01 6.49
C ILE A 179 3.42 -1.27 5.89
N LEU A 180 4.17 -2.28 6.36
CA LEU A 180 5.43 -2.71 5.73
C LEU A 180 5.19 -3.25 4.31
N HIS A 181 4.15 -4.07 4.12
CA HIS A 181 3.71 -4.53 2.79
C HIS A 181 3.30 -3.36 1.88
N GLU A 182 2.36 -2.52 2.33
CA GLU A 182 1.86 -1.39 1.55
C GLU A 182 2.96 -0.36 1.25
N PHE A 183 3.96 -0.20 2.11
CA PHE A 183 5.12 0.66 1.82
C PHE A 183 6.04 0.07 0.75
N GLY A 184 6.09 -1.25 0.58
CA GLY A 184 6.76 -1.86 -0.57
C GLY A 184 6.04 -1.51 -1.88
N HIS A 185 4.70 -1.57 -1.88
CA HIS A 185 3.90 -1.09 -3.01
C HIS A 185 4.08 0.41 -3.25
N LEU A 186 4.02 1.25 -2.21
CA LEU A 186 4.22 2.69 -2.32
C LEU A 186 5.60 3.01 -2.92
N LEU A 187 6.61 2.19 -2.65
CA LEU A 187 7.95 2.33 -3.21
C LEU A 187 8.14 1.73 -4.61
N GLY A 188 7.17 0.96 -5.15
CA GLY A 188 7.18 0.46 -6.52
C GLY A 188 7.26 -1.06 -6.70
N LEU A 189 7.32 -1.82 -5.60
CA LEU A 189 7.30 -3.29 -5.63
C LEU A 189 5.89 -3.80 -5.92
N ASP A 190 5.79 -4.90 -6.65
CA ASP A 190 4.53 -5.65 -6.85
C ASP A 190 4.53 -6.92 -5.98
N HIS A 191 3.43 -7.68 -6.01
CA HIS A 191 3.32 -8.93 -5.27
C HIS A 191 4.33 -9.99 -5.73
N ILE A 192 4.84 -10.74 -4.76
CA ILE A 192 5.68 -11.91 -4.98
C ILE A 192 4.84 -13.18 -4.77
N ASP A 193 4.95 -14.14 -5.68
CA ASP A 193 4.30 -15.44 -5.55
C ASP A 193 4.87 -16.24 -4.37
N GLU A 194 4.01 -16.98 -3.67
CA GLU A 194 4.38 -17.85 -2.52
C GLU A 194 5.44 -18.90 -2.89
N ASP A 195 5.38 -19.41 -4.13
CA ASP A 195 6.37 -20.36 -4.68
C ASP A 195 7.73 -19.71 -5.02
N ALA A 196 7.79 -18.37 -5.16
CA ALA A 196 9.00 -17.65 -5.53
C ALA A 196 9.86 -17.25 -4.31
N ASP A 197 9.23 -16.76 -3.25
CA ASP A 197 9.88 -16.48 -1.96
C ASP A 197 8.86 -16.45 -0.82
N SER A 198 8.56 -17.61 -0.22
CA SER A 198 7.54 -17.79 0.82
C SER A 198 7.72 -16.98 2.12
N ASN A 199 8.77 -16.18 2.25
CA ASN A 199 9.01 -15.29 3.40
C ASN A 199 8.94 -13.81 3.03
N SER A 200 8.62 -13.47 1.78
CA SER A 200 8.49 -12.09 1.31
C SER A 200 7.37 -11.37 2.04
N ILE A 201 7.62 -10.13 2.48
CA ILE A 201 6.54 -9.28 2.99
C ILE A 201 5.55 -8.92 1.88
N MET A 202 5.99 -8.95 0.62
CA MET A 202 5.20 -8.61 -0.57
C MET A 202 4.27 -9.73 -1.04
N HIS A 203 3.96 -10.73 -0.22
CA HIS A 203 2.87 -11.66 -0.52
C HIS A 203 1.50 -10.98 -0.43
N ALA A 204 0.63 -11.26 -1.40
CA ALA A 204 -0.78 -10.89 -1.37
C ALA A 204 -1.57 -11.44 -0.17
N LYS A 205 -0.99 -12.40 0.58
CA LYS A 205 -1.60 -13.06 1.73
C LYS A 205 -1.01 -12.55 3.03
N THR A 206 -1.75 -11.68 3.72
CA THR A 206 -1.52 -11.37 5.14
C THR A 206 -2.51 -12.15 6.01
N PHE A 207 -2.12 -12.41 7.26
CA PHE A 207 -2.93 -13.13 8.24
C PHE A 207 -3.64 -12.16 9.19
N ILE A 208 -4.83 -12.53 9.64
CA ILE A 208 -5.64 -11.80 10.63
C ILE A 208 -5.60 -12.57 11.95
N GLY A 209 -5.37 -11.86 13.06
CA GLY A 209 -5.48 -12.38 14.42
C GLY A 209 -4.27 -12.09 15.32
N PRO A 210 -4.38 -12.36 16.64
CA PRO A 210 -3.31 -12.13 17.61
C PRO A 210 -2.02 -12.91 17.30
N ASN A 211 -0.86 -12.25 17.43
CA ASN A 211 0.48 -12.82 17.19
C ASN A 211 0.75 -13.31 15.75
N LEU A 212 -0.10 -12.98 14.78
CA LEU A 212 0.08 -13.31 13.37
C LEU A 212 0.73 -12.14 12.63
N SER A 213 2.01 -11.89 12.97
CA SER A 213 2.76 -10.71 12.55
C SER A 213 4.02 -11.09 11.75
N PHE A 214 4.29 -10.36 10.67
CA PHE A 214 5.45 -10.54 9.78
C PHE A 214 6.08 -9.15 9.55
N ARG A 215 7.12 -8.82 10.32
CA ARG A 215 7.74 -7.48 10.36
C ARG A 215 9.18 -7.45 9.85
N THR A 216 9.54 -8.45 9.05
CA THR A 216 10.90 -8.66 8.54
C THR A 216 10.85 -8.80 7.03
N LEU A 217 11.75 -8.10 6.33
CA LEU A 217 11.93 -8.28 4.90
C LEU A 217 12.68 -9.58 4.60
N SER A 218 12.33 -10.25 3.51
CA SER A 218 13.15 -11.34 2.98
C SER A 218 14.43 -10.82 2.31
N ASP A 219 15.36 -11.74 2.01
CA ASP A 219 16.48 -11.44 1.10
C ASP A 219 15.95 -11.03 -0.30
N GLY A 220 14.84 -11.60 -0.75
CA GLY A 220 14.16 -11.22 -2.00
C GLY A 220 13.71 -9.76 -1.99
N ASP A 221 12.91 -9.37 -1.00
CA ASP A 221 12.42 -7.99 -0.80
C ASP A 221 13.59 -6.99 -0.78
N THR A 222 14.62 -7.30 0.00
CA THR A 222 15.82 -6.47 0.17
C THR A 222 16.59 -6.33 -1.14
N ASN A 223 16.69 -7.38 -1.95
CA ASN A 223 17.33 -7.33 -3.26
C ASN A 223 16.47 -6.58 -4.29
N HIS A 224 15.14 -6.72 -4.25
CA HIS A 224 14.23 -6.03 -5.15
C HIS A 224 14.23 -4.51 -4.92
N ILE A 225 14.12 -4.06 -3.66
CA ILE A 225 14.12 -2.63 -3.36
C ILE A 225 15.47 -1.97 -3.74
N ARG A 226 16.60 -2.67 -3.57
CA ARG A 226 17.94 -2.20 -4.00
C ARG A 226 18.13 -2.14 -5.52
N LYS A 227 17.42 -2.96 -6.31
CA LYS A 227 17.40 -2.80 -7.78
C LYS A 227 16.75 -1.47 -8.18
N LEU A 228 15.72 -1.06 -7.44
CA LEU A 228 14.90 0.12 -7.72
C LEU A 228 15.52 1.43 -7.20
N TYR A 229 16.19 1.35 -6.05
CA TYR A 229 16.88 2.46 -5.37
C TYR A 229 18.38 2.16 -5.15
N PRO A 230 19.21 2.22 -6.22
CA PRO A 230 20.66 1.97 -6.14
C PRO A 230 21.48 3.13 -5.55
#